data_AF-A0A1N6L888-F1
#
_entry.id   AF-A0A1N6L888-F1
#
_cell.length_a   1.000
_cell.length_b   1.000
_cell.length_c   1.000
_cell.angle_alpha   90.00
_cell.angle_beta   90.00
_cell.angle_gamma   90.00
#
_symmetry.space_group_name_H-M   'P 1'
#
loop_
_entity.id
_entity.type
_entity.pdbx_description
1 polymer ?
#
loop_
_entity_poly.entity_id
_entity_poly.type
_entity_poly.pdbx_seq_one_letter_code
_entity_poly.pdbx_strand_id
1 'polypeptide(L)'
;MSDSDAVPMRRRAFIQNGAAATVAATALTQTPTLAEAASPLPAKPLELPRRTLGNTGVAVTILNGGTARAPDALDRLLRFEYSLGVRFFDTAATYGTEGGFKTWFTAMPEVRSQIFLATKDGVARPSDMIKRVDLRLQALGTDYIDLLYFHALSGKAVDYGLTRNEMDWPKSKEMKETIAALKKSGKVRFVGFATHDQHRAEQLEAAAEGGLMDVVMVAMNPWLEQDSRLNRAIDACYKKKIGLVAMKVVAGHLALSGFERSLKQLQFQAPVLKERSLNPYQGILQALWSDERIASACVAMANTDEVNQNTEAARRYQPMKPAEIQGLRVAMLGAGPTMCAECDGRCGLAAGTNARLGDLARFLTYHEHHGARQHARDAYAKLAPHERDWHDADLDAARAACPTKLDFARLLPDVDKFLV
;
A
#
# COMPACT_ATOMS: atom_id res chain seq x y z
N MET A 1 -36.27 -11.85 24.30
CA MET A 1 -37.06 -13.08 24.09
C MET A 1 -37.00 -13.36 22.61
N SER A 2 -36.22 -14.28 22.07
CA SER A 2 -35.54 -15.51 22.54
C SER A 2 -34.17 -15.57 21.84
N ASP A 3 -33.02 -15.69 22.51
CA ASP A 3 -32.42 -16.89 23.11
C ASP A 3 -32.52 -18.17 22.26
N SER A 4 -31.38 -18.55 21.67
CA SER A 4 -30.91 -19.94 21.50
C SER A 4 -29.46 -19.86 20.98
N ASP A 5 -28.47 -19.77 21.87
CA ASP A 5 -27.76 -20.89 22.51
C ASP A 5 -26.73 -21.58 21.61
N ALA A 6 -25.48 -21.29 21.97
CA ALA A 6 -24.27 -21.95 21.52
C ALA A 6 -24.22 -23.41 21.99
N VAL A 7 -23.82 -24.32 21.11
CA VAL A 7 -23.56 -25.72 21.45
C VAL A 7 -22.09 -25.90 21.89
N PRO A 8 -21.82 -26.36 23.12
CA PRO A 8 -20.45 -26.61 23.57
C PRO A 8 -19.95 -28.01 23.19
N MET A 9 -18.70 -28.07 22.71
CA MET A 9 -17.96 -29.30 22.43
C MET A 9 -17.78 -30.16 23.70
N ARG A 10 -18.16 -31.44 23.63
CA ARG A 10 -17.79 -32.44 24.64
C ARG A 10 -16.63 -33.31 24.15
N ARG A 11 -15.62 -33.38 25.01
CA ARG A 11 -14.43 -34.25 24.93
C ARG A 11 -14.80 -35.71 25.24
N ARG A 12 -14.02 -36.62 24.62
CA ARG A 12 -13.78 -38.05 24.95
C ARG A 12 -14.88 -39.07 24.61
N ALA A 13 -14.57 -39.94 23.65
CA ALA A 13 -14.82 -41.38 23.74
C ALA A 13 -13.65 -42.11 23.05
N PHE A 14 -12.99 -42.98 23.81
CA PHE A 14 -11.85 -43.81 23.42
C PHE A 14 -12.28 -45.29 23.57
N ILE A 15 -11.55 -46.16 22.87
CA ILE A 15 -11.51 -47.64 22.89
C ILE A 15 -12.60 -48.39 22.08
N GLN A 16 -12.20 -49.10 21.02
CA GLN A 16 -12.02 -50.58 21.00
C GLN A 16 -11.98 -51.14 19.56
N ASN A 17 -10.82 -51.68 19.15
CA ASN A 17 -10.61 -53.07 18.71
C ASN A 17 -9.44 -53.23 17.73
N GLY A 18 -8.51 -54.13 18.06
CA GLY A 18 -7.49 -54.64 17.13
C GLY A 18 -6.14 -55.02 17.77
N ALA A 19 -6.11 -56.08 18.58
CA ALA A 19 -4.90 -56.87 18.84
C ALA A 19 -4.52 -57.66 17.55
N ALA A 20 -3.30 -58.09 17.23
CA ALA A 20 -2.10 -58.38 18.00
C ALA A 20 -0.88 -58.46 17.04
N ALA A 21 0.30 -58.08 17.51
CA ALA A 21 1.58 -58.75 17.21
C ALA A 21 2.68 -58.15 18.10
N THR A 22 3.04 -58.88 19.15
CA THR A 22 4.16 -58.60 20.05
C THR A 22 5.49 -58.99 19.41
N VAL A 23 6.41 -58.03 19.27
CA VAL A 23 7.85 -58.27 19.39
C VAL A 23 8.43 -57.15 20.26
N ALA A 24 8.97 -57.55 21.41
CA ALA A 24 9.63 -56.69 22.36
C ALA A 24 11.04 -56.33 21.87
N ALA A 25 11.30 -55.04 21.70
CA ALA A 25 12.65 -54.48 21.72
C ALA A 25 12.60 -53.23 22.60
N THR A 26 13.13 -53.37 23.81
CA THR A 26 13.33 -52.29 24.78
C THR A 26 14.38 -51.31 24.25
N ALA A 27 13.93 -50.15 23.76
CA ALA A 27 14.74 -48.95 23.66
C ALA A 27 13.92 -47.77 24.18
N LEU A 28 14.45 -47.12 25.21
CA LEU A 28 13.88 -45.92 25.85
C LEU A 28 13.70 -44.80 24.80
N THR A 29 12.50 -44.65 24.24
CA THR A 29 12.16 -43.47 23.46
C THR A 29 11.73 -42.36 24.40
N GLN A 30 12.65 -41.42 24.65
CA GLN A 30 12.28 -40.07 25.06
C GLN A 30 11.30 -39.52 24.02
N THR A 31 10.05 -39.29 24.41
CA THR A 31 9.13 -38.50 23.60
C THR A 31 9.70 -37.10 23.48
N PRO A 32 10.03 -36.58 22.28
CA PRO A 32 10.38 -35.18 22.16
C PRO A 32 9.09 -34.39 22.42
N THR A 33 9.10 -33.62 23.49
CA THR A 33 8.12 -32.56 23.68
C THR A 33 8.23 -31.62 22.49
N LEU A 34 7.16 -31.50 21.70
CA LEU A 34 6.94 -30.41 20.74
C LEU A 34 6.76 -29.11 21.53
N ALA A 35 7.83 -28.64 22.16
CA ALA A 35 8.01 -27.24 22.45
C ALA A 35 8.62 -26.66 21.17
N GLU A 36 7.74 -26.24 20.27
CA GLU A 36 8.11 -25.43 19.12
C GLU A 36 8.82 -24.18 19.68
N ALA A 37 10.14 -24.16 19.49
CA ALA A 37 10.99 -23.07 19.93
C ALA A 37 10.53 -21.81 19.20
N ALA A 38 9.77 -20.97 19.90
CA ALA A 38 9.66 -19.56 19.52
C ALA A 38 11.09 -19.02 19.55
N SER A 39 11.69 -18.86 18.36
CA SER A 39 13.01 -18.26 18.23
C SER A 39 13.00 -16.92 18.97
N PRO A 40 13.94 -16.68 19.90
CA PRO A 40 13.99 -15.43 20.62
C PRO A 40 14.14 -14.28 19.62
N LEU A 41 13.39 -13.20 19.83
CA LEU A 41 13.51 -11.97 19.06
C LEU A 41 15.00 -11.56 19.03
N PRO A 42 15.55 -11.17 17.87
CA PRO A 42 16.96 -10.84 17.75
C PRO A 42 17.34 -9.74 18.76
N ALA A 43 18.45 -9.95 19.48
CA ALA A 43 18.91 -9.10 20.58
C ALA A 43 19.26 -7.65 20.16
N LYS A 44 19.36 -7.39 18.85
CA LYS A 44 19.39 -6.04 18.26
C LYS A 44 18.38 -6.03 17.10
N PRO A 45 17.51 -5.01 17.00
CA PRO A 45 16.62 -4.87 15.86
C PRO A 45 17.44 -4.89 14.58
N LEU A 46 17.04 -5.72 13.63
CA LEU A 46 17.68 -5.75 12.33
C LEU A 46 17.56 -4.37 11.67
N GLU A 47 18.58 -3.89 10.96
CA GLU A 47 18.54 -2.56 10.33
C GLU A 47 18.13 -2.68 8.86
N LEU A 48 17.23 -1.81 8.40
CA LEU A 48 16.87 -1.65 6.99
C LEU A 48 17.52 -0.39 6.41
N PRO A 49 17.85 -0.35 5.11
CA PRO A 49 18.35 0.86 4.48
C PRO A 49 17.41 2.04 4.69
N ARG A 50 18.00 3.23 4.83
CA ARG A 50 17.27 4.47 5.06
C ARG A 50 17.61 5.52 4.03
N ARG A 51 16.66 6.42 3.78
CA ARG A 51 16.83 7.60 2.93
C ARG A 51 16.28 8.83 3.64
N THR A 52 16.91 9.97 3.40
CA THR A 52 16.39 11.25 3.87
C THR A 52 15.07 11.56 3.17
N LEU A 53 14.04 11.87 3.95
CA LEU A 53 12.73 12.22 3.42
C LEU A 53 12.70 13.70 3.03
N GLY A 54 13.09 14.01 1.79
CA GLY A 54 13.11 15.39 1.28
C GLY A 54 13.95 16.32 2.17
N ASN A 55 13.43 17.51 2.48
CA ASN A 55 14.07 18.49 3.35
C ASN A 55 13.69 18.36 4.84
N THR A 56 13.04 17.26 5.24
CA THR A 56 12.61 17.04 6.64
C THR A 56 13.78 16.81 7.60
N GLY A 57 14.95 16.42 7.07
CA GLY A 57 16.11 15.99 7.86
C GLY A 57 15.95 14.60 8.50
N VAL A 58 14.82 13.91 8.30
CA VAL A 58 14.57 12.59 8.88
C VAL A 58 14.98 11.49 7.90
N ALA A 59 15.81 10.57 8.35
CA ALA A 59 16.13 9.34 7.62
C ALA A 59 15.09 8.25 7.94
N VAL A 60 14.22 7.95 6.97
CA VAL A 60 13.17 6.93 7.06
C VAL A 60 13.61 5.63 6.40
N THR A 61 13.06 4.49 6.83
CA THR A 61 13.30 3.21 6.15
C THR A 61 12.74 3.23 4.73
N ILE A 62 13.46 2.63 3.79
CA ILE A 62 13.01 2.53 2.38
C ILE A 62 11.71 1.72 2.23
N LEU A 63 11.40 0.87 3.22
CA LEU A 63 10.11 0.21 3.38
C LEU A 63 9.31 0.92 4.49
N ASN A 64 8.08 1.30 4.15
CA ASN A 64 7.10 1.90 5.05
C ASN A 64 5.94 0.91 5.29
N GLY A 65 5.72 0.57 6.56
CA GLY A 65 4.67 -0.35 7.02
C GLY A 65 3.28 0.28 6.94
N GLY A 66 2.62 0.08 5.80
CA GLY A 66 1.25 0.52 5.58
C GLY A 66 0.26 -0.37 6.31
N THR A 67 -0.80 0.22 6.86
CA THR A 67 -1.81 -0.53 7.64
C THR A 67 -3.17 -0.63 6.97
N ALA A 68 -3.29 -0.22 5.70
CA ALA A 68 -4.52 -0.42 4.95
C ALA A 68 -4.83 -1.93 4.84
N ARG A 69 -5.99 -2.37 5.34
CA ARG A 69 -6.39 -3.79 5.42
C ARG A 69 -5.56 -4.64 6.39
N ALA A 70 -5.06 -4.01 7.46
CA ALA A 70 -4.39 -4.76 8.53
C ALA A 70 -5.33 -5.82 9.15
N PRO A 71 -4.78 -6.95 9.63
CA PRO A 71 -5.55 -7.94 10.38
C PRO A 71 -5.98 -7.38 11.74
N ASP A 72 -6.96 -8.02 12.38
CA ASP A 72 -7.44 -7.65 13.73
C ASP A 72 -6.31 -7.62 14.76
N ALA A 73 -5.32 -8.50 14.64
CA ALA A 73 -4.13 -8.56 15.48
C ALA A 73 -3.01 -7.60 15.02
N LEU A 74 -3.36 -6.38 14.59
CA LEU A 74 -2.43 -5.41 14.02
C LEU A 74 -1.25 -5.09 14.95
N ASP A 75 -1.47 -4.96 16.27
CA ASP A 75 -0.39 -4.58 17.20
C ASP A 75 0.76 -5.60 17.22
N ARG A 76 0.44 -6.89 17.08
CA ARG A 76 1.44 -7.97 16.98
C ARG A 76 2.23 -7.86 15.68
N LEU A 77 1.55 -7.53 14.58
CA LEU A 77 2.18 -7.36 13.28
C LEU A 77 3.11 -6.14 13.27
N LEU A 78 2.69 -5.01 13.86
CA LEU A 78 3.50 -3.80 14.02
C LEU A 78 4.79 -4.08 14.82
N ARG A 79 4.67 -4.82 15.94
CA ARG A 79 5.84 -5.24 16.73
C ARG A 79 6.78 -6.13 15.92
N PHE A 80 6.23 -7.02 15.10
CA PHE A 80 7.02 -7.89 14.25
C PHE A 80 7.77 -7.10 13.17
N GLU A 81 7.09 -6.21 12.45
CA GLU A 81 7.71 -5.28 11.50
C GLU A 81 8.83 -4.44 12.15
N TYR A 82 8.55 -3.89 13.34
CA TYR A 82 9.53 -3.15 14.12
C TYR A 82 10.74 -4.01 14.50
N SER A 83 10.54 -5.26 14.93
CA SER A 83 11.64 -6.18 15.27
C SER A 83 12.54 -6.49 14.07
N LEU A 84 11.98 -6.45 12.85
CA LEU A 84 12.69 -6.69 11.59
C LEU A 84 13.30 -5.43 10.96
N GLY A 85 13.10 -4.27 11.61
CA GLY A 85 13.81 -3.03 11.29
C GLY A 85 12.99 -1.93 10.66
N VAL A 86 11.69 -2.13 10.46
CA VAL A 86 10.80 -1.08 9.93
C VAL A 86 10.72 0.05 10.95
N ARG A 87 10.88 1.30 10.49
CA ARG A 87 10.83 2.50 11.33
C ARG A 87 9.95 3.60 10.76
N PHE A 88 9.38 3.41 9.57
CA PHE A 88 8.36 4.29 9.01
C PHE A 88 7.06 3.50 8.93
N PHE A 89 6.01 4.00 9.60
CA PHE A 89 4.69 3.38 9.61
C PHE A 89 3.62 4.36 9.13
N ASP A 90 2.57 3.81 8.55
CA ASP A 90 1.53 4.58 7.88
C ASP A 90 0.13 4.05 8.20
N THR A 91 -0.74 4.96 8.65
CA THR A 91 -2.16 4.71 8.92
C THR A 91 -3.03 5.84 8.36
N ALA A 92 -4.33 5.77 8.61
CA ALA A 92 -5.31 6.80 8.30
C ALA A 92 -6.58 6.63 9.15
N ALA A 93 -7.31 7.73 9.34
CA ALA A 93 -8.61 7.72 10.01
C ALA A 93 -9.58 6.70 9.41
N THR A 94 -9.63 6.60 8.07
CA THR A 94 -10.56 5.72 7.35
C THR A 94 -10.13 4.25 7.35
N TYR A 95 -8.90 3.93 7.78
CA TYR A 95 -8.43 2.54 7.84
C TYR A 95 -8.90 1.84 9.12
N GLY A 96 -9.29 2.59 10.16
CA GLY A 96 -9.63 2.03 11.47
C GLY A 96 -8.44 1.46 12.24
N THR A 97 -7.20 1.74 11.81
CA THR A 97 -5.99 1.09 12.36
C THR A 97 -5.25 1.92 13.42
N GLU A 98 -5.64 3.17 13.65
CA GLU A 98 -5.00 4.05 14.65
C GLU A 98 -5.02 3.46 16.07
N GLY A 99 -6.10 2.76 16.44
CA GLY A 99 -6.21 2.09 17.76
C GLY A 99 -5.21 0.94 17.96
N GLY A 100 -4.73 0.32 16.88
CA GLY A 100 -3.66 -0.69 16.95
C GLY A 100 -2.33 -0.07 17.38
N PHE A 101 -2.01 1.13 16.87
CA PHE A 101 -0.83 1.88 17.32
C PHE A 101 -0.96 2.29 18.79
N LYS A 102 -2.14 2.76 19.22
CA LYS A 102 -2.40 3.08 20.63
C LYS A 102 -2.16 1.89 21.55
N THR A 103 -2.62 0.70 21.14
CA THR A 103 -2.40 -0.54 21.88
C THR A 103 -0.92 -0.89 21.95
N TRP A 104 -0.19 -0.75 20.84
CA TRP A 104 1.26 -0.97 20.81
C TRP A 104 2.01 0.02 21.72
N PHE A 105 1.72 1.32 21.63
CA PHE A 105 2.36 2.36 22.47
C PHE A 105 2.04 2.19 23.95
N THR A 106 0.84 1.73 24.29
CA THR A 106 0.49 1.43 25.69
C THR A 106 1.36 0.30 26.24
N ALA A 107 1.67 -0.71 25.42
CA ALA A 107 2.47 -1.85 25.82
C ALA A 107 3.99 -1.63 25.72
N MET A 108 4.43 -0.72 24.84
CA MET A 108 5.84 -0.39 24.58
C MET A 108 6.01 1.13 24.37
N PRO A 109 5.88 1.96 25.43
CA PRO A 109 5.84 3.41 25.28
C PRO A 109 7.07 4.02 24.60
N GLU A 110 8.23 3.42 24.83
CA GLU A 110 9.52 3.85 24.26
C GLU A 110 9.57 3.75 22.73
N VAL A 111 8.70 2.95 22.12
CA VAL A 111 8.73 2.73 20.67
C VAL A 111 8.28 3.96 19.89
N ARG A 112 7.44 4.80 20.49
CA ARG A 112 6.87 5.98 19.83
C ARG A 112 7.96 6.95 19.38
N SER A 113 8.99 7.17 20.20
CA SER A 113 10.12 8.06 19.89
C SER A 113 11.13 7.45 18.91
N GLN A 114 11.01 6.14 18.63
CA GLN A 114 11.95 5.41 17.78
C GLN A 114 11.44 5.22 16.35
N ILE A 115 10.16 5.50 16.10
CA ILE A 115 9.54 5.38 14.77
C ILE A 115 9.12 6.75 14.24
N PHE A 116 8.98 6.82 12.92
CA PHE A 116 8.33 7.90 12.20
C PHE A 116 6.92 7.44 11.82
N LEU A 117 5.89 8.10 12.36
CA LEU A 117 4.50 7.72 12.16
C LEU A 117 3.75 8.74 11.30
N ALA A 118 3.20 8.26 10.18
CA ALA A 118 2.26 9.02 9.37
C ALA A 118 0.81 8.60 9.61
N THR A 119 -0.10 9.59 9.67
CA THR A 119 -1.55 9.36 9.59
C THR A 119 -2.18 10.28 8.55
N LYS A 120 -3.45 10.03 8.20
CA LYS A 120 -4.21 10.83 7.23
C LYS A 120 -5.63 11.07 7.68
N ASP A 121 -6.19 12.19 7.24
CA ASP A 121 -7.64 12.39 7.29
C ASP A 121 -8.16 13.11 6.03
N GLY A 122 -9.44 12.89 5.73
CA GLY A 122 -10.18 13.61 4.71
C GLY A 122 -10.89 14.82 5.31
N VAL A 123 -10.76 15.98 4.69
CA VAL A 123 -11.32 17.24 5.20
C VAL A 123 -12.07 17.98 4.11
N ALA A 124 -13.04 18.82 4.51
CA ALA A 124 -13.85 19.54 3.55
C ALA A 124 -13.14 20.74 2.93
N ARG A 125 -12.35 21.41 3.77
CA ARG A 125 -11.42 22.46 3.41
C ARG A 125 -10.13 22.25 4.22
N PRO A 126 -8.99 22.80 3.78
CA PRO A 126 -7.73 22.67 4.52
C PRO A 126 -7.88 23.01 6.00
N SER A 127 -8.56 24.12 6.32
CA SER A 127 -8.74 24.62 7.69
C SER A 127 -9.43 23.64 8.64
N ASP A 128 -10.26 22.72 8.13
CA ASP A 128 -10.94 21.73 8.98
C ASP A 128 -9.97 20.70 9.57
N MET A 129 -8.77 20.53 8.98
CA MET A 129 -7.73 19.63 9.47
C MET A 129 -7.26 19.99 10.88
N ILE A 130 -7.30 21.27 11.25
CA ILE A 130 -6.91 21.75 12.58
C ILE A 130 -7.74 21.05 13.67
N LYS A 131 -9.04 20.84 13.43
CA LYS A 131 -9.94 20.13 14.36
C LYS A 131 -9.75 18.62 14.30
N ARG A 132 -9.34 18.08 13.14
CA ARG A 132 -9.16 16.63 12.96
C ARG A 132 -7.92 16.10 13.67
N VAL A 133 -6.87 16.90 13.81
CA VAL A 133 -5.62 16.47 14.45
C VAL A 133 -5.84 15.94 15.87
N ASP A 134 -6.68 16.60 16.67
CA ASP A 134 -6.95 16.14 18.04
C ASP A 134 -7.64 14.78 18.09
N LEU A 135 -8.52 14.51 17.13
CA LEU A 135 -9.15 13.19 16.99
C LEU A 135 -8.13 12.12 16.62
N ARG A 136 -7.18 12.44 15.72
CA ARG A 136 -6.11 11.51 15.32
C ARG A 136 -5.18 11.21 16.50
N LEU A 137 -4.73 12.23 17.22
CA LEU A 137 -3.89 12.07 18.41
C LEU A 137 -4.56 11.19 19.47
N GLN A 138 -5.85 11.43 19.75
CA GLN A 138 -6.63 10.62 20.69
C GLN A 138 -6.74 9.15 20.25
N ALA A 139 -6.99 8.92 18.95
CA ALA A 139 -7.12 7.59 18.36
C ALA A 139 -5.79 6.83 18.38
N LEU A 140 -4.68 7.51 18.05
CA LEU A 140 -3.32 6.98 18.08
C LEU A 140 -2.76 6.81 19.49
N GLY A 141 -3.27 7.55 20.48
CA GLY A 141 -2.74 7.55 21.85
C GLY A 141 -1.35 8.17 21.95
N THR A 142 -1.11 9.26 21.22
CA THR A 142 0.13 10.04 21.26
C THR A 142 -0.18 11.54 21.26
N ASP A 143 0.78 12.35 21.65
CA ASP A 143 0.74 13.81 21.73
C ASP A 143 1.30 14.51 20.47
N TYR A 144 1.97 13.76 19.58
CA TYR A 144 2.46 14.29 18.31
C TYR A 144 2.33 13.31 17.13
N ILE A 145 2.17 13.86 15.93
CA ILE A 145 2.21 13.17 14.65
C ILE A 145 3.47 13.59 13.89
N ASP A 146 4.25 12.62 13.40
CA ASP A 146 5.44 12.96 12.61
C ASP A 146 5.03 13.53 11.25
N LEU A 147 4.10 12.87 10.56
CA LEU A 147 3.61 13.31 9.26
C LEU A 147 2.10 13.21 9.16
N LEU A 148 1.44 14.34 8.93
CA LEU A 148 0.01 14.38 8.65
C LEU A 148 -0.23 14.55 7.15
N TYR A 149 -0.92 13.58 6.56
CA TYR A 149 -1.38 13.69 5.18
C TYR A 149 -2.82 14.20 5.09
N PHE A 150 -3.07 15.11 4.15
CA PHE A 150 -4.39 15.24 3.53
C PHE A 150 -4.63 13.97 2.70
N HIS A 151 -5.67 13.18 3.05
CA HIS A 151 -5.76 11.77 2.66
C HIS A 151 -5.78 11.56 1.16
N ALA A 152 -6.65 12.27 0.46
CA ALA A 152 -6.64 12.29 -0.99
C ALA A 152 -7.01 13.69 -1.45
N LEU A 153 -6.26 14.23 -2.40
CA LEU A 153 -6.69 15.37 -3.18
C LEU A 153 -7.43 14.84 -4.41
N SER A 154 -8.59 15.41 -4.70
CA SER A 154 -9.42 15.04 -5.85
C SER A 154 -9.48 16.18 -6.88
N GLY A 155 -9.40 15.82 -8.17
CA GLY A 155 -9.54 16.79 -9.26
C GLY A 155 -11.01 17.07 -9.61
N LYS A 156 -11.84 16.03 -9.68
CA LYS A 156 -13.30 16.05 -9.81
C LYS A 156 -13.99 14.74 -9.37
N ALA A 157 -13.35 13.94 -8.52
CA ALA A 157 -13.81 12.58 -8.18
C ALA A 157 -14.26 12.46 -6.72
N VAL A 158 -15.38 11.74 -6.51
CA VAL A 158 -15.91 11.36 -5.20
C VAL A 158 -15.03 10.24 -4.60
N ASP A 159 -13.88 10.59 -4.03
CA ASP A 159 -13.27 9.73 -3.02
C ASP A 159 -13.78 10.17 -1.65
N TYR A 160 -14.24 9.22 -0.84
CA TYR A 160 -14.84 9.49 0.48
C TYR A 160 -16.08 10.42 0.52
N GLY A 161 -16.84 10.52 -0.57
CA GLY A 161 -18.11 11.26 -0.57
C GLY A 161 -17.99 12.78 -0.76
N LEU A 162 -16.85 13.24 -1.27
CA LEU A 162 -16.52 14.66 -1.37
C LEU A 162 -16.28 15.04 -2.83
N THR A 163 -17.12 15.91 -3.41
CA THR A 163 -16.93 16.45 -4.76
C THR A 163 -16.27 17.81 -4.66
N ARG A 164 -14.95 17.90 -4.91
CA ARG A 164 -14.23 19.17 -4.91
C ARG A 164 -13.12 19.21 -5.94
N ASN A 165 -12.78 20.42 -6.36
CA ASN A 165 -11.52 20.68 -7.06
C ASN A 165 -10.48 21.06 -6.00
N GLU A 166 -9.68 20.09 -5.59
CA GLU A 166 -8.65 20.23 -4.55
C GLU A 166 -7.25 20.39 -5.16
N MET A 167 -7.18 20.54 -6.48
CA MET A 167 -5.95 20.59 -7.27
C MET A 167 -5.01 21.72 -6.86
N ASP A 168 -5.57 22.88 -6.51
CA ASP A 168 -4.79 24.06 -6.13
C ASP A 168 -4.48 24.12 -4.63
N TRP A 169 -4.97 23.18 -3.83
CA TRP A 169 -4.72 23.18 -2.39
C TRP A 169 -3.23 23.26 -2.05
N PRO A 170 -2.32 22.49 -2.68
CA PRO A 170 -0.89 22.53 -2.36
C PRO A 170 -0.19 23.88 -2.56
N LYS A 171 -0.83 24.84 -3.26
CA LYS A 171 -0.34 26.21 -3.47
C LYS A 171 -1.28 27.31 -2.93
N SER A 172 -2.38 26.91 -2.30
CA SER A 172 -3.41 27.85 -1.84
C SER A 172 -3.00 28.59 -0.56
N LYS A 173 -3.54 29.81 -0.40
CA LYS A 173 -3.38 30.61 0.82
C LYS A 173 -3.97 29.90 2.05
N GLU A 174 -5.15 29.28 1.92
CA GLU A 174 -5.80 28.58 3.03
C GLU A 174 -4.95 27.39 3.51
N MET A 175 -4.36 26.61 2.59
CA MET A 175 -3.44 25.53 2.95
C MET A 175 -2.22 26.05 3.69
N LYS A 176 -1.63 27.16 3.24
CA LYS A 176 -0.48 27.79 3.92
C LYS A 176 -0.82 28.19 5.36
N GLU A 177 -1.95 28.84 5.57
CA GLU A 177 -2.41 29.26 6.90
C GLU A 177 -2.73 28.05 7.79
N THR A 178 -3.36 27.02 7.22
CA THR A 178 -3.65 25.76 7.91
C THR A 178 -2.37 25.08 8.39
N ILE A 179 -1.37 24.92 7.51
CA ILE A 179 -0.09 24.30 7.85
C ILE A 179 0.63 25.10 8.93
N ALA A 180 0.61 26.43 8.84
CA ALA A 180 1.20 27.29 9.86
C ALA A 180 0.53 27.07 11.24
N ALA A 181 -0.81 26.98 11.28
CA ALA A 181 -1.55 26.69 12.51
C ALA A 181 -1.23 25.29 13.07
N LEU A 182 -1.19 24.28 12.21
CA LEU A 182 -0.83 22.90 12.58
C LEU A 182 0.58 22.83 13.19
N LYS A 183 1.58 23.41 12.50
CA LYS A 183 2.97 23.44 13.00
C LYS A 183 3.09 24.26 14.28
N LYS A 184 2.42 25.41 14.38
CA LYS A 184 2.40 26.25 15.59
C LYS A 184 1.82 25.53 16.81
N SER A 185 0.88 24.60 16.61
CA SER A 185 0.30 23.83 17.71
C SER A 185 1.29 22.84 18.36
N GLY A 186 2.41 22.53 17.72
CA GLY A 186 3.39 21.53 18.16
C GLY A 186 2.95 20.07 17.95
N LYS A 187 1.68 19.84 17.55
CA LYS A 187 1.07 18.50 17.40
C LYS A 187 1.50 17.77 16.13
N VAL A 188 1.97 18.49 15.12
CA VAL A 188 2.31 17.93 13.79
C VAL A 188 3.67 18.48 13.36
N ARG A 189 4.60 17.59 13.02
CA ARG A 189 5.95 17.96 12.59
C ARG A 189 6.01 18.29 11.10
N PHE A 190 5.48 17.39 10.27
CA PHE A 190 5.48 17.52 8.81
C PHE A 190 4.07 17.36 8.24
N VAL A 191 3.82 17.99 7.09
CA VAL A 191 2.54 17.95 6.39
C VAL A 191 2.75 17.54 4.94
N GLY A 192 1.82 16.74 4.42
CA GLY A 192 1.82 16.30 3.04
C GLY A 192 0.42 16.00 2.52
N PHE A 193 0.34 15.45 1.31
CA PHE A 193 -0.87 14.76 0.83
C PHE A 193 -0.53 13.42 0.20
N ALA A 194 -1.51 12.53 0.12
CA ALA A 194 -1.43 11.33 -0.69
C ALA A 194 -2.33 11.45 -1.94
N THR A 195 -1.95 10.82 -3.04
CA THR A 195 -2.78 10.82 -4.26
C THR A 195 -2.64 9.58 -5.12
N HIS A 196 -3.80 9.10 -5.56
CA HIS A 196 -3.94 8.13 -6.63
C HIS A 196 -4.97 8.59 -7.68
N ASP A 197 -5.25 9.91 -7.74
CA ASP A 197 -6.20 10.53 -8.66
C ASP A 197 -5.62 10.60 -10.09
N GLN A 198 -6.47 10.65 -11.10
CA GLN A 198 -6.02 10.78 -12.49
C GLN A 198 -5.21 12.06 -12.76
N HIS A 199 -5.45 13.12 -11.98
CA HIS A 199 -4.76 14.41 -12.04
C HIS A 199 -3.55 14.50 -11.10
N ARG A 200 -2.99 13.37 -10.64
CA ARG A 200 -1.86 13.38 -9.71
C ARG A 200 -0.66 14.19 -10.21
N ALA A 201 -0.40 14.21 -11.52
CA ALA A 201 0.72 14.97 -12.07
C ALA A 201 0.54 16.47 -11.81
N GLU A 202 -0.65 17.00 -12.02
CA GLU A 202 -1.03 18.38 -11.70
C GLU A 202 -0.95 18.68 -10.21
N GLN A 203 -1.34 17.73 -9.36
CA GLN A 203 -1.24 17.91 -7.90
C GLN A 203 0.22 18.00 -7.44
N LEU A 204 1.11 17.18 -8.02
CA LEU A 204 2.55 17.25 -7.76
C LEU A 204 3.16 18.56 -8.31
N GLU A 205 2.74 19.00 -9.50
CA GLU A 205 3.12 20.29 -10.07
C GLU A 205 2.73 21.45 -9.13
N ALA A 206 1.48 21.45 -8.63
CA ALA A 206 1.01 22.43 -7.66
C ALA A 206 1.79 22.37 -6.33
N ALA A 207 2.20 21.19 -5.89
CA ALA A 207 3.03 21.03 -4.70
C ALA A 207 4.43 21.65 -4.90
N ALA A 208 5.05 21.42 -6.05
CA ALA A 208 6.36 21.96 -6.40
C ALA A 208 6.32 23.49 -6.59
N GLU A 209 5.23 24.03 -7.15
CA GLU A 209 4.98 25.46 -7.29
C GLU A 209 4.75 26.12 -5.93
N GLY A 210 3.86 25.55 -5.11
CA GLY A 210 3.45 26.12 -3.83
C GLY A 210 4.53 26.07 -2.76
N GLY A 211 5.39 25.04 -2.77
CA GLY A 211 6.45 24.86 -1.77
C GLY A 211 5.93 24.68 -0.34
N LEU A 212 4.66 24.30 -0.17
CA LEU A 212 4.02 24.15 1.14
C LEU A 212 4.16 22.74 1.72
N MET A 213 4.28 21.73 0.86
CA MET A 213 4.27 20.32 1.26
C MET A 213 5.68 19.85 1.65
N ASP A 214 5.79 19.20 2.80
CA ASP A 214 7.03 18.53 3.20
C ASP A 214 7.19 17.18 2.47
N VAL A 215 6.07 16.47 2.26
CA VAL A 215 6.05 15.10 1.71
C VAL A 215 4.84 14.90 0.79
N VAL A 216 5.01 14.14 -0.30
CA VAL A 216 3.93 13.65 -1.15
C VAL A 216 3.99 12.13 -1.22
N MET A 217 2.86 11.47 -0.97
CA MET A 217 2.68 10.04 -1.24
C MET A 217 1.95 9.87 -2.57
N VAL A 218 2.57 9.24 -3.55
CA VAL A 218 2.03 9.12 -4.90
C VAL A 218 1.92 7.66 -5.33
N ALA A 219 0.78 7.30 -5.91
CA ALA A 219 0.64 6.01 -6.57
C ALA A 219 1.40 6.02 -7.90
N MET A 220 2.34 5.07 -8.04
CA MET A 220 3.25 4.95 -9.19
C MET A 220 3.81 3.54 -9.31
N ASN A 221 4.32 3.22 -10.50
CA ASN A 221 5.11 2.02 -10.78
C ASN A 221 6.60 2.39 -10.92
N PRO A 222 7.54 1.42 -10.88
CA PRO A 222 8.97 1.69 -11.02
C PRO A 222 9.45 1.92 -12.47
N TRP A 223 8.55 1.86 -13.44
CA TRP A 223 8.87 1.96 -14.88
C TRP A 223 8.09 3.08 -15.58
N LEU A 224 8.06 4.25 -14.93
CA LEU A 224 7.47 5.46 -15.51
C LEU A 224 8.09 5.77 -16.88
N GLU A 225 7.26 6.15 -17.85
CA GLU A 225 7.75 6.69 -19.12
C GLU A 225 8.55 7.97 -18.86
N GLN A 226 9.76 8.08 -19.44
CA GLN A 226 10.68 9.18 -19.13
C GLN A 226 10.05 10.56 -19.39
N ASP A 227 9.36 10.72 -20.51
CA ASP A 227 8.70 11.96 -20.90
C ASP A 227 7.23 12.05 -20.45
N SER A 228 6.79 11.17 -19.53
CA SER A 228 5.46 11.33 -18.95
C SER A 228 5.37 12.60 -18.10
N ARG A 229 4.17 13.19 -18.07
CA ARG A 229 3.88 14.34 -17.21
C ARG A 229 4.13 14.01 -15.73
N LEU A 230 3.73 12.81 -15.31
CA LEU A 230 3.97 12.34 -13.94
C LEU A 230 5.46 12.30 -13.58
N ASN A 231 6.30 11.76 -14.48
CA ASN A 231 7.75 11.69 -14.23
C ASN A 231 8.37 13.10 -14.10
N ARG A 232 7.96 14.06 -14.94
CA ARG A 232 8.37 15.47 -14.82
C ARG A 232 7.88 16.13 -13.52
N ALA A 233 6.66 15.82 -13.09
CA ALA A 233 6.11 16.34 -11.84
C ALA A 233 6.86 15.79 -10.61
N ILE A 234 7.22 14.50 -10.63
CA ILE A 234 8.11 13.87 -9.63
C ILE A 234 9.47 14.56 -9.61
N ASP A 235 10.08 14.82 -10.76
CA ASP A 235 11.34 15.58 -10.84
C ASP A 235 11.22 16.98 -10.25
N ALA A 236 10.11 17.67 -10.51
CA ALA A 236 9.86 19.00 -9.97
C ALA A 236 9.78 18.96 -8.43
N CYS A 237 9.05 18.01 -7.85
CA CYS A 237 8.99 17.79 -6.40
C CYS A 237 10.38 17.45 -5.82
N TYR A 238 11.12 16.55 -6.46
CA TYR A 238 12.45 16.13 -6.01
C TYR A 238 13.44 17.30 -6.01
N LYS A 239 13.47 18.12 -7.08
CA LYS A 239 14.30 19.34 -7.16
C LYS A 239 13.97 20.36 -6.07
N LYS A 240 12.70 20.41 -5.65
CA LYS A 240 12.22 21.24 -4.52
C LYS A 240 12.46 20.60 -3.15
N LYS A 241 13.10 19.43 -3.10
CA LYS A 241 13.36 18.64 -1.89
C LYS A 241 12.09 18.26 -1.13
N ILE A 242 10.98 18.06 -1.84
CA ILE A 242 9.77 17.45 -1.27
C ILE A 242 10.04 15.96 -1.12
N GLY A 243 9.73 15.38 0.05
CA GLY A 243 9.88 13.95 0.28
C GLY A 243 8.89 13.16 -0.58
N LEU A 244 9.35 12.12 -1.27
CA LEU A 244 8.50 11.30 -2.14
C LEU A 244 8.36 9.89 -1.57
N VAL A 245 7.12 9.46 -1.37
CA VAL A 245 6.76 8.11 -0.92
C VAL A 245 5.90 7.46 -1.98
N ALA A 246 6.27 6.28 -2.46
CA ALA A 246 5.46 5.57 -3.45
C ALA A 246 4.41 4.70 -2.74
N MET A 247 3.24 4.54 -3.36
CA MET A 247 2.22 3.59 -2.93
C MET A 247 1.65 2.79 -4.11
N LYS A 248 0.89 1.73 -3.81
CA LYS A 248 0.27 0.82 -4.80
C LYS A 248 1.25 0.15 -5.77
N VAL A 249 2.53 0.10 -5.41
CA VAL A 249 3.63 -0.32 -6.29
C VAL A 249 3.47 -1.79 -6.73
N VAL A 250 2.96 -2.65 -5.84
CA VAL A 250 2.75 -4.08 -6.10
C VAL A 250 1.30 -4.44 -6.43
N ALA A 251 0.38 -3.47 -6.35
CA ALA A 251 -1.05 -3.74 -6.42
C ALA A 251 -1.46 -4.17 -7.83
N GLY A 252 -2.28 -5.22 -7.89
CA GLY A 252 -2.78 -5.79 -9.15
C GLY A 252 -1.73 -6.53 -10.01
N HIS A 253 -0.50 -6.67 -9.53
CA HIS A 253 0.47 -7.58 -10.11
C HIS A 253 0.22 -9.01 -9.62
N LEU A 254 0.17 -9.97 -10.56
CA LEU A 254 0.10 -11.42 -10.31
C LEU A 254 -1.12 -11.86 -9.48
N ALA A 255 -2.33 -11.72 -10.05
CA ALA A 255 -3.52 -12.33 -9.46
C ALA A 255 -3.34 -13.85 -9.28
N LEU A 256 -3.75 -14.36 -8.11
CA LEU A 256 -3.49 -15.73 -7.63
C LEU A 256 -3.95 -16.85 -8.57
N SER A 257 -4.90 -16.60 -9.48
CA SER A 257 -5.47 -17.59 -10.39
C SER A 257 -4.52 -18.11 -11.50
N GLY A 258 -3.26 -17.66 -11.55
CA GLY A 258 -2.26 -18.10 -12.54
C GLY A 258 -0.82 -18.28 -12.01
N PHE A 259 -0.64 -18.30 -10.69
CA PHE A 259 0.68 -18.14 -10.04
C PHE A 259 1.74 -19.15 -10.52
N GLU A 260 1.41 -20.44 -10.64
CA GLU A 260 2.41 -21.45 -11.02
C GLU A 260 2.81 -21.41 -12.50
N ARG A 261 1.88 -21.10 -13.40
CA ARG A 261 2.14 -21.01 -14.84
C ARG A 261 2.94 -19.74 -15.17
N SER A 262 2.79 -18.68 -14.37
CA SER A 262 3.49 -17.41 -14.59
C SER A 262 4.94 -17.42 -14.08
N LEU A 263 5.27 -18.06 -12.95
CA LEU A 263 6.59 -17.91 -12.33
C LEU A 263 7.78 -18.35 -13.21
N LYS A 264 7.69 -19.50 -13.90
CA LYS A 264 8.76 -19.96 -14.80
C LYS A 264 8.92 -19.03 -16.00
N GLN A 265 7.81 -18.55 -16.56
CA GLN A 265 7.82 -17.60 -17.67
C GLN A 265 8.37 -16.24 -17.24
N LEU A 266 8.01 -15.78 -16.04
CA LEU A 266 8.52 -14.56 -15.43
C LEU A 266 10.02 -14.62 -15.19
N GLN A 267 10.53 -15.73 -14.65
CA GLN A 267 11.97 -15.92 -14.44
C GLN A 267 12.76 -15.99 -15.74
N PHE A 268 12.16 -16.52 -16.81
CA PHE A 268 12.78 -16.51 -18.14
C PHE A 268 12.83 -15.09 -18.73
N GLN A 269 11.76 -14.31 -18.58
CA GLN A 269 11.67 -12.94 -19.11
C GLN A 269 12.40 -11.90 -18.25
N ALA A 270 12.59 -12.17 -16.96
CA ALA A 270 13.32 -11.33 -16.01
C ALA A 270 14.38 -12.17 -15.25
N PRO A 271 15.53 -12.45 -15.88
CA PRO A 271 16.61 -13.27 -15.28
C PRO A 271 17.08 -12.76 -13.91
N VAL A 272 17.04 -11.45 -13.70
CA VAL A 272 17.40 -10.79 -12.43
C VAL A 272 16.65 -11.38 -11.22
N LEU A 273 15.40 -11.84 -11.40
CA LEU A 273 14.63 -12.47 -10.33
C LEU A 273 15.29 -13.78 -9.88
N LYS A 274 15.75 -14.60 -10.84
CA LYS A 274 16.44 -15.85 -10.55
C LYS A 274 17.84 -15.60 -10.01
N GLU A 275 18.61 -14.71 -10.64
CA GLU A 275 19.98 -14.38 -10.27
C GLU A 275 20.08 -13.85 -8.84
N ARG A 276 19.12 -13.04 -8.41
CA ARG A 276 19.07 -12.44 -7.08
C ARG A 276 18.17 -13.21 -6.09
N SER A 277 17.59 -14.33 -6.50
CA SER A 277 16.64 -15.12 -5.70
C SER A 277 15.51 -14.25 -5.12
N LEU A 278 14.86 -13.49 -5.99
CA LEU A 278 13.74 -12.61 -5.70
C LEU A 278 12.44 -13.22 -6.23
N ASN A 279 11.38 -13.15 -5.43
CA ASN A 279 10.04 -13.28 -5.98
C ASN A 279 9.67 -12.00 -6.77
N PRO A 280 8.64 -12.04 -7.63
CA PRO A 280 8.29 -10.87 -8.45
C PRO A 280 7.95 -9.59 -7.65
N TYR A 281 7.28 -9.71 -6.50
CA TYR A 281 6.97 -8.57 -5.65
C TYR A 281 8.24 -7.93 -5.07
N GLN A 282 9.19 -8.73 -4.61
CA GLN A 282 10.50 -8.26 -4.17
C GLN A 282 11.25 -7.57 -5.31
N GLY A 283 11.16 -8.12 -6.53
CA GLY A 283 11.74 -7.50 -7.73
C GLY A 283 11.15 -6.12 -8.02
N ILE A 284 9.82 -5.97 -7.95
CA ILE A 284 9.13 -4.69 -8.13
C ILE A 284 9.58 -3.66 -7.09
N LEU A 285 9.70 -4.05 -5.82
CA LEU A 285 10.17 -3.17 -4.76
C LEU A 285 11.62 -2.72 -4.99
N GLN A 286 12.53 -3.63 -5.36
CA GLN A 286 13.91 -3.26 -5.67
C GLN A 286 14.01 -2.38 -6.93
N ALA A 287 13.19 -2.62 -7.95
CA ALA A 287 13.10 -1.75 -9.11
C ALA A 287 12.66 -0.33 -8.71
N LEU A 288 11.67 -0.20 -7.82
CA LEU A 288 11.23 1.10 -7.31
C LEU A 288 12.35 1.80 -6.52
N TRP A 289 12.98 1.10 -5.58
CA TRP A 289 14.05 1.71 -4.79
C TRP A 289 15.25 2.11 -5.65
N SER A 290 15.40 1.58 -6.86
CA SER A 290 16.43 2.02 -7.81
C SER A 290 16.22 3.45 -8.32
N ASP A 291 15.01 4.00 -8.16
CA ASP A 291 14.75 5.43 -8.30
C ASP A 291 15.14 6.16 -7.01
N GLU A 292 16.28 6.87 -7.05
CA GLU A 292 16.81 7.61 -5.90
C GLU A 292 15.92 8.78 -5.46
N ARG A 293 15.00 9.22 -6.32
CA ARG A 293 14.03 10.28 -5.97
C ARG A 293 13.05 9.81 -4.90
N ILE A 294 12.80 8.50 -4.82
CA ILE A 294 11.83 7.90 -3.91
C ILE A 294 12.49 7.54 -2.58
N ALA A 295 12.02 8.15 -1.49
CA ALA A 295 12.57 7.92 -0.16
C ALA A 295 12.08 6.59 0.45
N SER A 296 10.82 6.22 0.18
CA SER A 296 10.20 5.03 0.78
C SER A 296 9.05 4.47 -0.06
N ALA A 297 8.74 3.20 0.13
CA ALA A 297 7.59 2.50 -0.44
C ALA A 297 6.60 2.15 0.67
N CYS A 298 5.39 2.70 0.62
CA CYS A 298 4.30 2.35 1.51
C CYS A 298 3.64 1.04 1.03
N VAL A 299 3.85 -0.03 1.78
CA VAL A 299 3.37 -1.38 1.46
C VAL A 299 2.53 -1.88 2.63
N ALA A 300 1.28 -2.22 2.35
CA ALA A 300 0.45 -2.91 3.33
C ALA A 300 0.84 -4.39 3.36
N MET A 301 1.24 -4.85 4.54
CA MET A 301 1.61 -6.24 4.80
C MET A 301 0.56 -6.82 5.73
N ALA A 302 -0.13 -7.88 5.32
CA ALA A 302 -1.28 -8.43 6.02
C ALA A 302 -0.92 -9.60 6.95
N ASN A 303 0.26 -10.18 6.78
CA ASN A 303 0.72 -11.36 7.51
C ASN A 303 2.25 -11.37 7.66
N THR A 304 2.76 -12.29 8.48
CA THR A 304 4.20 -12.42 8.76
C THR A 304 5.03 -12.80 7.54
N ASP A 305 4.47 -13.54 6.58
CA ASP A 305 5.20 -13.96 5.38
C ASP A 305 5.47 -12.76 4.47
N GLU A 306 4.48 -11.89 4.26
CA GLU A 306 4.64 -10.64 3.54
C GLU A 306 5.65 -9.71 4.23
N VAL A 307 5.60 -9.61 5.56
CA VAL A 307 6.58 -8.84 6.33
C VAL A 307 7.98 -9.41 6.13
N ASN A 308 8.18 -10.72 6.25
CA ASN A 308 9.47 -11.37 6.04
C ASN A 308 9.98 -11.12 4.62
N GLN A 309 9.16 -11.35 3.59
CA GLN A 309 9.54 -11.17 2.19
C GLN A 309 9.94 -9.73 1.87
N ASN A 310 9.15 -8.75 2.34
CA ASN A 310 9.40 -7.34 2.01
C ASN A 310 10.58 -6.76 2.79
N THR A 311 10.73 -7.13 4.07
CA THR A 311 11.90 -6.72 4.87
C THR A 311 13.19 -7.38 4.38
N GLU A 312 13.13 -8.64 3.94
CA GLU A 312 14.25 -9.31 3.28
C GLU A 312 14.64 -8.61 1.96
N ALA A 313 13.65 -8.24 1.14
CA ALA A 313 13.90 -7.50 -0.10
C ALA A 313 14.60 -6.15 0.16
N ALA A 314 14.17 -5.43 1.20
CA ALA A 314 14.79 -4.18 1.63
C ALA A 314 16.20 -4.40 2.18
N ARG A 315 16.42 -5.45 2.98
CA ARG A 315 17.72 -5.76 3.58
C ARG A 315 18.77 -6.13 2.54
N ARG A 316 18.35 -6.89 1.52
CA ARG A 316 19.21 -7.33 0.40
C ARG A 316 19.13 -6.39 -0.79
N TYR A 317 18.60 -5.17 -0.60
CA TYR A 317 18.41 -4.23 -1.69
C TYR A 317 19.75 -3.90 -2.38
N GLN A 318 19.75 -4.06 -3.69
CA GLN A 318 20.80 -3.58 -4.58
C GLN A 318 20.13 -2.85 -5.75
N PRO A 319 20.61 -1.67 -6.17
CA PRO A 319 20.07 -0.99 -7.33
C PRO A 319 20.00 -1.89 -8.56
N MET A 320 18.91 -1.80 -9.30
CA MET A 320 18.70 -2.47 -10.57
C MET A 320 19.12 -1.56 -11.72
N LYS A 321 19.77 -2.14 -12.72
CA LYS A 321 20.13 -1.48 -13.97
C LYS A 321 18.86 -1.24 -14.80
N PRO A 322 18.84 -0.20 -15.65
CA PRO A 322 17.70 0.08 -16.52
C PRO A 322 17.24 -1.13 -17.36
N ALA A 323 18.18 -1.95 -17.86
CA ALA A 323 17.86 -3.15 -18.60
C ALA A 323 17.15 -4.24 -17.75
N GLU A 324 17.54 -4.39 -16.47
CA GLU A 324 16.89 -5.32 -15.54
C GLU A 324 15.46 -4.86 -15.23
N ILE A 325 15.27 -3.56 -14.99
CA ILE A 325 13.95 -2.95 -14.76
C ILE A 325 13.06 -3.13 -15.99
N GLN A 326 13.60 -2.94 -17.19
CA GLN A 326 12.84 -3.14 -18.43
C GLN A 326 12.46 -4.60 -18.66
N GLY A 327 13.36 -5.56 -18.39
CA GLY A 327 13.04 -6.98 -18.44
C GLY A 327 11.94 -7.36 -17.44
N LEU A 328 12.04 -6.85 -16.21
CA LEU A 328 11.00 -7.04 -15.20
C LEU A 328 9.66 -6.45 -15.63
N ARG A 329 9.65 -5.24 -16.19
CA ARG A 329 8.44 -4.61 -16.75
C ARG A 329 7.79 -5.49 -17.80
N VAL A 330 8.54 -5.96 -18.79
CA VAL A 330 8.01 -6.83 -19.87
C VAL A 330 7.39 -8.09 -19.27
N ALA A 331 8.07 -8.72 -18.31
CA ALA A 331 7.57 -9.90 -17.63
C ALA A 331 6.27 -9.61 -16.85
N MET A 332 6.24 -8.53 -16.06
CA MET A 332 5.08 -8.14 -15.25
C MET A 332 3.86 -7.78 -16.10
N LEU A 333 4.06 -7.09 -17.23
CA LEU A 333 2.98 -6.77 -18.17
C LEU A 333 2.49 -8.03 -18.91
N GLY A 334 3.40 -8.92 -19.30
CA GLY A 334 3.06 -10.21 -19.92
C GLY A 334 2.24 -11.12 -19.01
N ALA A 335 2.36 -10.97 -17.69
CA ALA A 335 1.57 -11.71 -16.70
C ALA A 335 0.13 -11.17 -16.51
N GLY A 336 -0.27 -10.12 -17.22
CA GLY A 336 -1.65 -9.64 -17.24
C GLY A 336 -2.08 -8.93 -15.94
N PRO A 337 -1.49 -7.76 -15.62
CA PRO A 337 -1.86 -7.01 -14.43
C PRO A 337 -3.34 -6.60 -14.43
N THR A 338 -3.89 -6.41 -13.25
CA THR A 338 -5.30 -6.05 -13.02
C THR A 338 -5.49 -4.58 -12.64
N MET A 339 -4.39 -3.86 -12.34
CA MET A 339 -4.38 -2.45 -11.97
C MET A 339 -3.23 -1.72 -12.67
N CYS A 340 -3.45 -0.42 -12.89
CA CYS A 340 -2.43 0.54 -13.26
C CYS A 340 -2.22 1.53 -12.10
N ALA A 341 -1.03 1.58 -11.50
CA ALA A 341 -0.72 2.64 -10.52
C ALA A 341 -0.44 4.01 -11.19
N GLU A 342 -0.27 4.05 -12.52
CA GLU A 342 -0.02 5.24 -13.34
C GLU A 342 -1.29 5.75 -14.07
N CYS A 343 -2.48 5.43 -13.57
CA CYS A 343 -3.72 5.81 -14.24
C CYS A 343 -3.92 7.33 -14.27
N ASP A 344 -4.01 7.91 -15.47
CA ASP A 344 -4.32 9.32 -15.73
C ASP A 344 -5.60 9.51 -16.58
N GLY A 345 -6.39 8.45 -16.74
CA GLY A 345 -7.66 8.49 -17.46
C GLY A 345 -7.55 8.46 -18.99
N ARG A 346 -6.34 8.49 -19.57
CA ARG A 346 -6.16 8.50 -21.04
C ARG A 346 -6.80 7.32 -21.76
N CYS A 347 -6.96 6.18 -21.07
CA CYS A 347 -7.63 5.00 -21.60
C CYS A 347 -9.13 5.23 -21.84
N GLY A 348 -9.83 5.92 -20.94
CA GLY A 348 -11.25 6.27 -21.14
C GLY A 348 -11.42 7.25 -22.29
N LEU A 349 -10.54 8.26 -22.38
CA LEU A 349 -10.53 9.21 -23.49
C LEU A 349 -10.31 8.52 -24.85
N ALA A 350 -9.30 7.65 -24.94
CA ALA A 350 -9.03 6.90 -26.17
C ALA A 350 -10.17 5.95 -26.54
N ALA A 351 -10.85 5.38 -25.54
CA ALA A 351 -11.98 4.48 -25.75
C ALA A 351 -13.29 5.20 -26.11
N GLY A 352 -13.32 6.53 -26.10
CA GLY A 352 -14.53 7.31 -26.36
C GLY A 352 -15.61 7.18 -25.27
N THR A 353 -15.23 6.91 -24.02
CA THR A 353 -16.16 6.66 -22.92
C THR A 353 -15.94 7.58 -21.73
N ASN A 354 -17.02 7.83 -20.97
CA ASN A 354 -16.94 8.46 -19.65
C ASN A 354 -16.74 7.45 -18.51
N ALA A 355 -16.73 6.14 -18.82
CA ALA A 355 -16.43 5.12 -17.84
C ALA A 355 -15.03 5.33 -17.26
N ARG A 356 -14.92 5.23 -15.94
CA ARG A 356 -13.65 5.37 -15.23
C ARG A 356 -12.91 4.05 -15.24
N LEU A 357 -12.48 3.62 -16.43
CA LEU A 357 -11.88 2.30 -16.68
C LEU A 357 -10.76 1.95 -15.69
N GLY A 358 -9.91 2.92 -15.33
CA GLY A 358 -8.86 2.72 -14.33
C GLY A 358 -9.38 2.46 -12.92
N ASP A 359 -10.48 3.10 -12.53
CA ASP A 359 -11.13 2.87 -11.23
C ASP A 359 -11.88 1.54 -11.21
N LEU A 360 -12.56 1.19 -12.29
CA LEU A 360 -13.22 -0.11 -12.44
C LEU A 360 -12.20 -1.25 -12.29
N ALA A 361 -11.08 -1.20 -13.02
CA ALA A 361 -10.00 -2.17 -12.91
C ALA A 361 -9.37 -2.20 -11.51
N ARG A 362 -9.23 -1.03 -10.87
CA ARG A 362 -8.76 -0.91 -9.48
C ARG A 362 -9.71 -1.55 -8.48
N PHE A 363 -11.02 -1.34 -8.61
CA PHE A 363 -12.00 -1.94 -7.71
C PHE A 363 -12.05 -3.45 -7.89
N LEU A 364 -11.91 -3.96 -9.13
CA LEU A 364 -11.76 -5.39 -9.37
C LEU A 364 -10.50 -5.93 -8.68
N THR A 365 -9.38 -5.21 -8.75
CA THR A 365 -8.16 -5.55 -8.01
C THR A 365 -8.41 -5.60 -6.49
N TYR A 366 -9.21 -4.68 -5.96
CA TYR A 366 -9.58 -4.71 -4.54
C TYR A 366 -10.41 -5.94 -4.19
N HIS A 367 -11.33 -6.34 -5.07
CA HIS A 367 -12.17 -7.52 -4.86
C HIS A 367 -11.36 -8.81 -4.94
N GLU A 368 -10.63 -9.02 -6.04
CA GLU A 368 -9.99 -10.29 -6.38
C GLU A 368 -8.62 -10.46 -5.73
N HIS A 369 -7.72 -9.49 -5.93
CA HIS A 369 -6.35 -9.61 -5.45
C HIS A 369 -6.24 -9.30 -3.96
N HIS A 370 -6.92 -8.25 -3.50
CA HIS A 370 -6.85 -7.85 -2.10
C HIS A 370 -7.85 -8.56 -1.18
N GLY A 371 -8.81 -9.30 -1.74
CA GLY A 371 -9.90 -9.94 -0.99
C GLY A 371 -10.88 -8.95 -0.32
N ALA A 372 -10.76 -7.65 -0.59
CA ALA A 372 -11.52 -6.58 0.04
C ALA A 372 -12.88 -6.38 -0.66
N ARG A 373 -13.68 -7.45 -0.73
CA ARG A 373 -14.88 -7.53 -1.57
C ARG A 373 -15.92 -6.44 -1.27
N GLN A 374 -16.24 -6.23 0.01
CA GLN A 374 -17.23 -5.20 0.39
C GLN A 374 -16.71 -3.80 0.07
N HIS A 375 -15.45 -3.51 0.41
CA HIS A 375 -14.84 -2.22 0.10
C HIS A 375 -14.82 -1.94 -1.40
N ALA A 376 -14.56 -2.95 -2.24
CA ALA A 376 -14.60 -2.83 -3.68
C ALA A 376 -16.00 -2.46 -4.20
N ARG A 377 -17.05 -3.12 -3.69
CA ARG A 377 -18.45 -2.82 -4.03
C ARG A 377 -18.88 -1.44 -3.55
N ASP A 378 -18.53 -1.06 -2.33
CA ASP A 378 -18.84 0.26 -1.78
C ASP A 378 -18.15 1.38 -2.59
N ALA A 379 -16.94 1.13 -3.09
CA ALA A 379 -16.23 2.06 -3.95
C ALA A 379 -16.87 2.16 -5.34
N TYR A 380 -17.24 1.02 -5.94
CA TYR A 380 -17.99 0.97 -7.20
C TYR A 380 -19.34 1.69 -7.09
N ALA A 381 -20.08 1.47 -5.99
CA ALA A 381 -21.37 2.07 -5.72
C ALA A 381 -21.36 3.60 -5.58
N LYS A 382 -20.18 4.22 -5.39
CA LYS A 382 -20.03 5.68 -5.34
C LYS A 382 -19.91 6.34 -6.71
N LEU A 383 -19.56 5.57 -7.75
CA LEU A 383 -19.50 6.09 -9.12
C LEU A 383 -20.91 6.41 -9.64
N ALA A 384 -21.07 7.46 -10.44
CA ALA A 384 -22.30 7.71 -11.16
C ALA A 384 -22.53 6.60 -12.22
N PRO A 385 -23.78 6.35 -12.66
CA PRO A 385 -24.06 5.32 -13.68
C PRO A 385 -23.20 5.43 -14.94
N HIS A 386 -23.01 6.64 -15.48
CA HIS A 386 -22.17 6.87 -16.66
C HIS A 386 -20.67 6.70 -16.41
N GLU A 387 -20.20 6.77 -15.15
CA GLU A 387 -18.81 6.48 -14.78
C GLU A 387 -18.56 4.97 -14.69
N ARG A 388 -19.61 4.15 -14.63
CA ARG A 388 -19.55 2.69 -14.61
C ARG A 388 -19.76 2.07 -16.00
N ASP A 389 -20.46 2.77 -16.88
CA ASP A 389 -20.93 2.23 -18.15
C ASP A 389 -19.84 2.22 -19.24
N TRP A 390 -19.20 1.06 -19.40
CA TRP A 390 -18.09 0.84 -20.33
C TRP A 390 -18.50 0.14 -21.62
N HIS A 391 -19.76 -0.29 -21.79
CA HIS A 391 -20.16 -1.27 -22.81
C HIS A 391 -19.94 -0.79 -24.26
N ASP A 392 -20.02 0.52 -24.50
CA ASP A 392 -19.79 1.12 -25.82
C ASP A 392 -18.34 1.60 -26.02
N ALA A 393 -17.43 1.29 -25.09
CA ALA A 393 -16.04 1.74 -25.12
C ALA A 393 -15.20 0.96 -26.14
N ASP A 394 -14.35 1.65 -26.90
CA ASP A 394 -13.30 1.02 -27.70
C ASP A 394 -12.17 0.51 -26.79
N LEU A 395 -12.28 -0.75 -26.37
CA LEU A 395 -11.35 -1.37 -25.42
C LEU A 395 -9.96 -1.63 -26.00
N ASP A 396 -9.85 -1.74 -27.33
CA ASP A 396 -8.55 -1.88 -28.00
C ASP A 396 -7.81 -0.54 -28.00
N ALA A 397 -8.50 0.56 -28.29
CA ALA A 397 -7.96 1.91 -28.12
C ALA A 397 -7.61 2.19 -26.64
N ALA A 398 -8.46 1.77 -25.71
CA ALA A 398 -8.19 1.88 -24.27
C ALA A 398 -6.88 1.18 -23.88
N ARG A 399 -6.71 -0.07 -24.32
CA ARG A 399 -5.51 -0.88 -24.07
C ARG A 399 -4.28 -0.27 -24.73
N ALA A 400 -4.40 0.22 -25.96
CA ALA A 400 -3.31 0.87 -26.68
C ALA A 400 -2.84 2.14 -25.96
N ALA A 401 -3.75 2.95 -25.42
CA ALA A 401 -3.42 4.16 -24.68
C ALA A 401 -2.86 3.87 -23.27
N CYS A 402 -3.24 2.76 -22.63
CA CYS A 402 -2.84 2.46 -21.26
C CYS A 402 -1.31 2.23 -21.11
N PRO A 403 -0.61 2.91 -20.17
CA PRO A 403 0.84 2.71 -19.93
C PRO A 403 1.20 1.28 -19.51
N THR A 404 0.26 0.59 -18.84
CA THR A 404 0.41 -0.81 -18.40
C THR A 404 -0.33 -1.80 -19.29
N LYS A 405 -0.88 -1.36 -20.44
CA LYS A 405 -1.55 -2.20 -21.44
C LYS A 405 -2.59 -3.14 -20.83
N LEU A 406 -3.39 -2.65 -19.87
CA LEU A 406 -4.41 -3.45 -19.20
C LEU A 406 -5.37 -4.07 -20.23
N ASP A 407 -5.66 -5.34 -20.04
CA ASP A 407 -6.60 -6.07 -20.89
C ASP A 407 -8.03 -5.79 -20.43
N PHE A 408 -8.55 -4.62 -20.80
CA PHE A 408 -9.87 -4.17 -20.38
C PHE A 408 -10.99 -5.13 -20.84
N ALA A 409 -10.86 -5.71 -22.04
CA ALA A 409 -11.81 -6.70 -22.55
C ALA A 409 -11.89 -7.95 -21.66
N ARG A 410 -10.78 -8.35 -21.05
CA ARG A 410 -10.74 -9.43 -20.06
C ARG A 410 -11.26 -8.98 -18.68
N LEU A 411 -10.94 -7.76 -18.26
CA LEU A 411 -11.17 -7.28 -16.89
C LEU A 411 -12.59 -6.79 -16.64
N LEU A 412 -13.17 -6.01 -17.56
CA LEU A 412 -14.42 -5.31 -17.32
C LEU A 412 -15.66 -6.23 -17.20
N PRO A 413 -15.75 -7.38 -17.89
CA PRO A 413 -16.82 -8.34 -17.62
C PRO A 413 -16.85 -8.84 -16.16
N ASP A 414 -15.68 -8.99 -15.54
CA ASP A 414 -15.58 -9.37 -14.13
C ASP A 414 -15.98 -8.21 -13.19
N VAL A 415 -15.85 -6.96 -13.63
CA VAL A 415 -16.36 -5.80 -12.89
C VAL A 415 -17.88 -5.91 -12.75
N ASP A 416 -18.61 -6.13 -13.84
CA ASP A 416 -20.07 -6.24 -13.80
C ASP A 416 -20.55 -7.47 -13.04
N LYS A 417 -19.75 -8.55 -13.07
CA LYS A 417 -20.06 -9.79 -12.36
C LYS A 417 -19.88 -9.68 -10.85
N PHE A 418 -18.84 -8.99 -10.38
CA PHE A 418 -18.43 -9.07 -8.98
C PHE A 418 -18.70 -7.80 -8.17
N LEU A 419 -18.80 -6.64 -8.83
CA LEU A 419 -18.90 -5.34 -8.16
C LEU A 419 -20.31 -4.74 -8.12
N VAL A 420 -21.23 -5.25 -8.94
CA VAL A 420 -22.64 -4.81 -9.00
C VAL A 420 -23.43 -5.25 -7.77
#